data_AF-A0A3A0A7Y1-F1
#
_entry.id   AF-A0A3A0A7Y1-F1
#
_cell.length_a   1.000
_cell.length_b   1.000
_cell.length_c   1.000
_cell.angle_alpha   90.00
_cell.angle_beta   90.00
_cell.angle_gamma   90.00
#
_symmetry.space_group_name_H-M   'P 1'
#
loop_
_entity.id
_entity.type
_entity.pdbx_description
1 polymer ?
#
loop_
_entity_poly.entity_id
_entity_poly.type
_entity_poly.pdbx_seq_one_letter_code
_entity_poly.pdbx_strand_id
1 'polypeptide(L)'
;MQIVPQLQQRIAKNWRLWVILLILTALGGDFLFFRSGLSDRGQQVVINGTAAPPVPTLDAARVAEGEVLYAQYCASCHGANLEGQPEWKIPLADGSYPAPPHDGTGHTWHHPDALLISITLNGGNLSANSKMPAFKD
;
A
#
# COMPACT_ATOMS: atom_id res chain seq x y z
N MET A 1 -50.21 -53.60 28.62
CA MET A 1 -49.60 -52.33 29.09
C MET A 1 -48.19 -52.20 28.52
N GLN A 2 -48.03 -51.71 27.29
CA GLN A 2 -46.73 -51.45 26.64
C GLN A 2 -46.87 -50.28 25.64
N ILE A 3 -46.85 -49.03 26.12
CA ILE A 3 -46.93 -47.83 25.25
C ILE A 3 -45.77 -46.84 25.52
N VAL A 4 -44.90 -47.13 26.49
CA VAL A 4 -43.86 -46.20 26.97
C VAL A 4 -42.57 -46.10 26.10
N PRO A 5 -42.06 -47.15 25.40
CA PRO A 5 -40.71 -47.06 24.80
C PRO A 5 -40.61 -46.24 23.51
N GLN A 6 -41.73 -45.98 22.82
CA GLN A 6 -41.74 -45.31 21.50
C GLN A 6 -41.58 -43.78 21.59
N LEU A 7 -42.00 -43.17 22.71
CA LEU A 7 -41.87 -41.72 22.91
C LEU A 7 -40.44 -41.31 23.23
N GLN A 8 -39.73 -42.11 24.05
CA GLN A 8 -38.34 -41.84 24.43
C GLN A 8 -37.38 -41.89 23.24
N GLN A 9 -37.60 -42.82 22.29
CA GLN A 9 -36.75 -42.92 21.10
C GLN A 9 -36.89 -41.72 20.14
N ARG A 10 -38.08 -41.12 20.05
CA ARG A 10 -38.31 -39.93 19.20
C ARG A 10 -37.65 -38.67 19.78
N ILE A 11 -37.71 -38.50 21.11
CA ILE A 11 -37.05 -37.37 21.79
C ILE A 11 -35.53 -37.47 21.63
N ALA A 12 -34.95 -38.66 21.82
CA ALA A 12 -33.51 -38.90 21.67
C ALA A 12 -33.01 -38.68 20.23
N LYS A 13 -33.81 -39.03 19.23
CA LYS A 13 -33.48 -38.83 17.80
C LYS A 13 -33.48 -37.35 17.41
N ASN A 14 -34.42 -36.57 17.96
CA ASN A 14 -34.59 -35.16 17.60
C ASN A 14 -33.59 -34.23 18.32
N TRP A 15 -33.10 -34.60 19.50
CA TRP A 15 -32.07 -33.84 20.23
C TRP A 15 -30.79 -33.62 19.39
N ARG A 16 -30.34 -34.66 18.67
CA ARG A 16 -29.15 -34.57 17.81
C ARG A 16 -29.31 -33.54 16.67
N LEU A 17 -30.52 -33.43 16.11
CA LEU A 17 -30.84 -32.45 15.07
C LEU A 17 -30.81 -31.02 15.62
N TRP A 18 -31.30 -30.80 16.84
CA TRP A 18 -31.23 -29.49 17.50
C TRP A 18 -29.81 -29.08 17.87
N VAL A 19 -28.96 -30.01 18.32
CA VAL A 19 -27.55 -29.74 18.59
C VAL A 19 -26.78 -29.37 17.31
N ILE A 20 -27.02 -30.09 16.20
CA ILE A 20 -26.40 -29.77 14.91
C ILE A 20 -26.85 -28.39 14.41
N LEU A 21 -28.13 -28.06 14.53
CA LEU A 21 -28.66 -26.75 14.16
C LEU A 21 -28.00 -25.63 14.97
N LEU A 22 -27.84 -25.79 16.29
CA LEU A 22 -27.17 -24.82 17.16
C LEU A 22 -25.69 -24.61 16.77
N ILE A 23 -24.98 -25.69 16.46
CA ILE A 23 -23.57 -25.61 16.00
C ILE A 23 -23.49 -24.89 14.66
N LEU A 24 -24.37 -25.20 13.70
CA LEU A 24 -24.39 -24.51 12.40
C LEU A 24 -24.73 -23.02 12.52
N THR A 25 -25.63 -22.65 13.44
CA THR A 25 -25.93 -21.23 13.69
C THR A 25 -24.79 -20.50 14.39
N ALA A 26 -24.06 -21.16 15.30
CA ALA A 26 -22.89 -20.56 15.95
C ALA A 26 -21.73 -20.38 14.95
N LEU A 27 -21.42 -21.41 14.17
CA LEU A 27 -20.37 -21.36 13.14
C LEU A 27 -20.72 -20.40 11.98
N GLY A 28 -22.00 -20.29 11.62
CA GLY A 28 -22.46 -19.36 10.59
C GLY A 28 -22.57 -17.90 11.08
N GLY A 29 -22.93 -17.70 12.36
CA GLY A 29 -22.98 -16.39 13.00
C GLY A 29 -21.59 -15.77 13.12
N ASP A 30 -20.59 -16.55 13.54
CA ASP A 30 -19.19 -16.10 13.62
C ASP A 30 -18.63 -15.74 12.23
N PHE A 31 -19.01 -16.47 11.17
CA PHE A 31 -18.57 -16.17 9.80
C PHE A 31 -19.10 -14.82 9.28
N LEU A 32 -20.31 -14.41 9.68
CA LEU A 32 -20.87 -13.11 9.30
C LEU A 32 -20.28 -11.96 10.13
N PHE A 33 -20.05 -12.15 11.43
CA PHE A 33 -19.42 -11.14 12.29
C PHE A 33 -17.93 -10.93 11.99
N PHE A 34 -17.20 -11.98 11.61
CA PHE A 34 -15.78 -11.88 11.23
C PHE A 34 -15.58 -11.12 9.91
N ARG A 35 -16.56 -11.15 8.99
CA ARG A 35 -16.49 -10.39 7.72
C ARG A 35 -16.60 -8.88 7.91
N SER A 36 -17.29 -8.44 8.96
CA SER A 36 -17.40 -7.03 9.35
C SER A 36 -16.13 -6.46 10.03
N GLY A 37 -15.23 -7.31 10.53
CA GLY A 37 -13.99 -6.88 11.21
C GLY A 37 -12.85 -6.48 10.26
N LEU A 38 -12.97 -6.72 8.95
CA LEU A 38 -11.96 -6.36 7.95
C LEU A 38 -12.17 -4.96 7.35
N SER A 39 -13.10 -4.17 7.89
CA SER A 39 -13.31 -2.77 7.49
C SER A 39 -12.39 -1.81 8.26
N ASP A 40 -11.11 -2.15 8.40
CA ASP A 40 -10.09 -1.29 9.01
C ASP A 40 -9.40 -0.37 7.98
N ARG A 41 -10.15 0.11 6.97
CA ARG A 41 -9.62 1.04 5.95
C ARG A 41 -9.51 2.49 6.44
N GLY A 42 -9.57 2.72 7.75
CA GLY A 42 -9.71 4.06 8.32
C GLY A 42 -8.79 4.38 9.50
N GLN A 43 -8.09 3.39 10.07
CA GLN A 43 -7.21 3.66 11.20
C GLN A 43 -5.86 4.20 10.70
N GLN A 44 -5.61 5.48 10.99
CA GLN A 44 -4.40 6.18 10.59
C GLN A 44 -3.17 5.47 11.18
N VAL A 45 -2.14 5.26 10.35
CA VAL A 45 -0.86 4.74 10.80
C VAL A 45 -0.24 5.76 11.75
N VAL A 46 -0.08 5.42 13.03
CA VAL A 46 0.58 6.29 14.01
C VAL A 46 2.03 5.83 14.18
N ILE A 47 2.99 6.69 13.85
CA ILE A 47 4.43 6.45 13.98
C ILE A 47 4.94 7.35 15.11
N ASN A 48 5.43 6.77 16.21
CA ASN A 48 5.91 7.50 17.39
C ASN A 48 4.94 8.58 17.91
N GLY A 49 3.64 8.28 17.93
CA GLY A 49 2.60 9.22 18.39
C GLY A 49 2.21 10.30 17.38
N THR A 50 2.82 10.32 16.19
CA THR A 50 2.44 11.19 15.08
C THR A 50 1.58 10.39 14.10
N ALA A 51 0.34 10.81 13.88
CA ALA A 51 -0.48 10.23 12.83
C ALA A 51 0.12 10.57 11.46
N ALA A 52 0.44 9.56 10.68
CA ALA A 52 0.84 9.74 9.29
C ALA A 52 -0.33 10.38 8.53
N PRO A 53 -0.05 11.35 7.64
CA PRO A 53 -1.09 11.88 6.78
C PRO A 53 -1.74 10.74 5.99
N PRO A 54 -3.06 10.80 5.74
CA PRO A 54 -3.70 9.80 4.89
C PRO A 54 -3.01 9.79 3.54
N VAL A 55 -2.73 8.58 3.02
CA VAL A 55 -2.18 8.44 1.67
C VAL A 55 -3.14 9.16 0.71
N PRO A 56 -2.65 10.11 -0.10
CA PRO A 56 -3.52 10.83 -1.03
C PRO A 56 -4.22 9.81 -1.93
N THR A 57 -5.51 10.04 -2.19
CA THR A 57 -6.19 9.25 -3.21
C THR A 57 -5.59 9.61 -4.55
N LEU A 58 -4.83 8.69 -5.14
CA LEU A 58 -4.23 8.88 -6.44
C LEU A 58 -5.28 8.66 -7.53
N ASP A 59 -5.37 9.61 -8.46
CA ASP A 59 -6.17 9.44 -9.67
C ASP A 59 -5.41 8.52 -10.65
N ALA A 60 -6.00 7.37 -10.96
CA ALA A 60 -5.38 6.38 -11.83
C ALA A 60 -5.05 6.93 -13.23
N ALA A 61 -5.87 7.84 -13.76
CA ALA A 61 -5.60 8.47 -15.05
C ALA A 61 -4.36 9.38 -14.99
N ARG A 62 -4.22 10.13 -13.89
CA ARG A 62 -3.03 10.99 -13.67
C ARG A 62 -1.76 10.19 -13.42
N VAL A 63 -1.87 9.03 -12.75
CA VAL A 63 -0.74 8.12 -12.56
C VAL A 63 -0.28 7.54 -13.91
N ALA A 64 -1.22 7.09 -14.75
CA ALA A 64 -0.90 6.60 -16.08
C ALA A 64 -0.27 7.67 -16.98
N GLU A 65 -0.76 8.91 -16.91
CA GLU A 65 -0.12 10.06 -17.58
C GLU A 65 1.31 10.30 -17.06
N GLY A 66 1.50 10.28 -15.74
CA GLY A 66 2.80 10.43 -15.11
C GLY A 66 3.81 9.35 -15.52
N GLU A 67 3.36 8.11 -15.72
CA GLU A 67 4.20 7.01 -16.20
C GLU A 67 4.74 7.28 -17.61
N VAL A 68 3.89 7.78 -18.52
CA VAL A 68 4.30 8.15 -19.89
C VAL A 68 5.35 9.27 -19.86
N LEU A 69 5.10 10.31 -19.06
CA LEU A 69 6.05 11.42 -18.89
C LEU A 69 7.37 10.93 -18.28
N TYR A 70 7.32 10.06 -17.27
CA TYR A 70 8.51 9.50 -16.65
C TYR A 70 9.37 8.72 -17.67
N ALA A 71 8.75 7.85 -18.45
CA ALA A 71 9.43 7.08 -19.48
C ALA A 71 10.09 7.99 -20.53
N GLN A 72 9.43 9.10 -20.88
CA GLN A 72 9.93 10.03 -21.89
C GLN A 72 11.07 10.92 -21.39
N TYR A 73 11.00 11.40 -20.14
CA TYR A 73 11.88 12.48 -19.66
C TYR A 73 12.82 12.10 -18.53
N CYS A 74 12.48 11.08 -17.74
CA CYS A 74 13.19 10.77 -16.49
C CYS A 74 14.00 9.47 -16.59
N ALA A 75 13.46 8.47 -17.28
CA ALA A 75 14.00 7.12 -17.34
C ALA A 75 15.40 7.03 -17.95
N SER A 76 15.78 7.98 -18.82
CA SER A 76 17.14 8.03 -19.40
C SER A 76 18.25 8.18 -18.35
N CYS A 77 17.92 8.77 -17.19
CA CYS A 77 18.85 8.96 -16.09
C CYS A 77 18.49 8.08 -14.89
N HIS A 78 17.21 8.03 -14.52
CA HIS A 78 16.73 7.35 -13.31
C HIS A 78 16.33 5.88 -13.54
N GLY A 79 16.50 5.36 -14.76
CA GLY A 79 16.18 3.98 -15.10
C GLY A 79 14.70 3.75 -15.44
N ALA A 80 14.43 2.76 -16.28
CA ALA A 80 13.06 2.46 -16.73
C ALA A 80 12.20 1.83 -15.61
N ASN A 81 12.85 1.19 -14.64
CA ASN A 81 12.23 0.56 -13.48
C ASN A 81 12.46 1.38 -12.20
N LEU A 82 12.80 2.67 -12.34
CA LEU A 82 13.09 3.57 -11.23
C LEU A 82 14.36 3.23 -10.44
N GLU A 83 15.25 2.39 -10.99
CA GLU A 83 16.40 1.79 -10.32
C GLU A 83 17.60 2.73 -10.13
N GLY A 84 17.59 3.89 -10.78
CA GLY A 84 18.69 4.84 -10.78
C GLY A 84 19.97 4.30 -11.42
N GLN A 85 21.07 5.00 -11.20
CA GLN A 85 22.39 4.59 -11.62
C GLN A 85 23.11 3.79 -10.52
N PRO A 86 24.01 2.86 -10.87
CA PRO A 86 24.86 2.19 -9.91
C PRO A 86 25.67 3.19 -9.08
N GLU A 87 25.97 2.82 -7.83
CA GLU A 87 26.81 3.63 -6.93
C GLU A 87 26.34 5.09 -6.79
N TRP A 88 25.03 5.36 -6.89
CA TRP A 88 24.44 6.71 -6.83
C TRP A 88 24.76 7.52 -5.56
N LYS A 89 25.31 6.87 -4.52
CA LYS A 89 25.77 7.52 -3.28
C LYS A 89 27.26 7.87 -3.31
N ILE A 90 27.97 7.58 -4.39
CA ILE A 90 29.38 7.89 -4.56
C ILE A 90 29.50 9.04 -5.57
N PRO A 91 30.16 10.15 -5.22
CA PRO A 91 30.34 11.25 -6.15
C PRO A 91 31.26 10.83 -7.31
N LEU A 92 30.93 11.29 -8.50
CA LEU A 92 31.74 11.17 -9.71
C LEU A 92 33.00 12.05 -9.62
N ALA A 93 33.93 11.87 -10.55
CA ALA A 93 35.18 12.63 -10.61
C ALA A 93 34.96 14.16 -10.75
N ASP A 94 33.84 14.57 -11.35
CA ASP A 94 33.47 15.98 -11.48
C ASP A 94 32.75 16.54 -10.23
N GLY A 95 32.56 15.71 -9.19
CA GLY A 95 31.89 16.05 -7.94
C GLY A 95 30.36 15.98 -7.98
N SER A 96 29.76 15.62 -9.11
CA SER A 96 28.31 15.36 -9.18
C SER A 96 27.97 13.95 -8.68
N TYR A 97 26.71 13.71 -8.36
CA TYR A 97 26.23 12.37 -8.01
C TYR A 97 25.49 11.73 -9.20
N PRO A 98 25.63 10.40 -9.40
CA PRO A 98 24.78 9.67 -10.34
C PRO A 98 23.30 9.83 -9.97
N ALA A 99 22.42 9.62 -10.95
CA ALA A 99 20.98 9.74 -10.72
C ALA A 99 20.49 8.72 -9.67
N PRO A 100 19.85 9.15 -8.58
CA PRO A 100 19.37 8.24 -7.54
C PRO A 100 18.17 7.40 -8.00
N PRO A 101 17.93 6.23 -7.40
CA PRO A 101 16.72 5.45 -7.59
C PRO A 101 15.47 6.19 -7.08
N HIS A 102 14.38 6.00 -7.79
CA HIS A 102 13.03 6.41 -7.40
C HIS A 102 12.19 5.21 -6.93
N ASP A 103 12.69 3.98 -7.06
CA ASP A 103 12.15 2.78 -6.40
C ASP A 103 12.46 2.75 -4.90
N GLY A 104 11.93 1.76 -4.18
CA GLY A 104 12.08 1.60 -2.72
C GLY A 104 13.50 1.52 -2.16
N THR A 105 14.55 1.52 -2.99
CA THR A 105 15.97 1.53 -2.55
C THR A 105 16.56 2.94 -2.38
N GLY A 106 15.91 3.95 -2.98
CA GLY A 106 16.20 5.37 -2.80
C GLY A 106 15.64 5.98 -1.50
N HIS A 107 15.38 7.29 -1.55
CA HIS A 107 14.70 8.01 -0.46
C HIS A 107 13.82 9.16 -0.97
N THR A 108 13.53 9.21 -2.28
CA THR A 108 12.84 10.35 -2.90
C THR A 108 11.44 10.56 -2.31
N TRP A 109 10.69 9.49 -2.05
CA TRP A 109 9.33 9.53 -1.49
C TRP A 109 9.25 9.94 -0.01
N HIS A 110 10.38 10.09 0.69
CA HIS A 110 10.37 10.62 2.06
C HIS A 110 10.27 12.16 2.10
N HIS A 111 10.43 12.81 0.96
CA HIS A 111 10.35 14.27 0.85
C HIS A 111 8.89 14.73 0.68
N PRO A 112 8.54 15.93 1.19
CA PRO A 112 7.22 16.49 0.97
C PRO A 112 6.99 16.80 -0.52
N ASP A 113 5.75 16.62 -1.00
CA ASP A 113 5.36 16.86 -2.41
C ASP A 113 5.81 18.23 -2.93
N ALA A 114 5.70 19.28 -2.11
CA ALA A 114 6.13 20.62 -2.50
C ALA A 114 7.63 20.69 -2.87
N LEU A 115 8.47 19.93 -2.16
CA LEU A 115 9.89 19.82 -2.48
C LEU A 115 10.12 19.00 -3.76
N LEU A 116 9.41 17.88 -3.92
CA LEU A 116 9.49 17.06 -5.14
C LEU A 116 9.08 17.83 -6.40
N ILE A 117 7.99 18.58 -6.32
CA ILE A 117 7.53 19.47 -7.39
C ILE A 117 8.58 20.56 -7.66
N SER A 118 9.12 21.18 -6.61
CA SER A 118 10.15 22.22 -6.75
C SER A 118 11.41 21.70 -7.44
N ILE A 119 11.90 20.51 -7.08
CA ILE A 119 13.07 19.89 -7.72
C ILE A 119 12.77 19.54 -9.18
N THR A 120 11.57 19.04 -9.48
CA THR A 120 11.18 18.74 -10.86
C THR A 120 11.13 20.01 -11.71
N LEU A 121 10.50 21.07 -11.19
CA LEU A 121 10.38 22.33 -11.91
C LEU A 121 11.72 23.04 -12.08
N ASN A 122 12.53 23.12 -11.03
CA ASN A 122 13.74 23.95 -11.02
C ASN A 122 15.03 23.18 -11.32
N GLY A 123 14.96 21.85 -11.44
CA GLY A 123 16.13 20.99 -11.53
C GLY A 123 16.75 20.71 -10.16
N GLY A 124 17.83 19.92 -10.17
CA GLY A 124 18.54 19.55 -8.95
C GLY A 124 19.34 20.69 -8.35
N ASN A 125 19.78 20.51 -7.11
CA ASN A 125 20.57 21.54 -6.40
C ASN A 125 21.90 21.83 -7.12
N LEU A 126 22.00 23.01 -7.74
CA LEU A 126 23.19 23.45 -8.46
C LEU A 126 24.41 23.61 -7.53
N SER A 127 24.21 24.02 -6.28
CA SER A 127 25.29 24.09 -5.28
C SER A 127 25.87 22.73 -4.92
N ALA A 128 25.12 21.64 -5.18
CA ALA A 128 25.58 20.26 -5.05
C ALA A 128 26.05 19.68 -6.39
N ASN A 129 26.28 20.51 -7.41
CA ASN A 129 26.68 20.11 -8.77
C ASN A 129 25.70 19.09 -9.40
N SER A 130 24.41 19.19 -9.09
CA SER A 130 23.41 18.30 -9.69
C SER A 130 23.31 18.53 -11.20
N LYS A 131 23.15 17.43 -11.96
CA LYS A 131 22.96 17.44 -13.41
C LYS A 131 21.49 17.31 -13.83
N MET A 132 20.56 17.22 -12.87
CA MET A 132 19.14 17.10 -13.18
C MET A 132 18.61 18.42 -13.78
N PRO A 133 18.05 18.39 -15.01
CA PRO A 133 17.56 19.59 -15.68
C PRO A 133 16.28 20.12 -15.03
N ALA A 134 16.00 21.40 -15.27
CA ALA A 134 14.72 22.03 -14.94
C ALA A 134 13.65 21.68 -15.99
N PHE A 135 12.41 21.49 -15.55
CA PHE A 135 11.24 21.23 -16.41
C PHE A 135 10.18 22.33 -16.35
N LYS A 136 10.46 23.44 -15.66
CA LYS A 136 9.67 24.66 -15.81
C LYS A 136 10.11 25.37 -17.10
N ASP A 137 9.14 25.90 -17.83
CA ASP A 137 9.38 26.81 -18.97
C ASP A 137 10.08 28.11 -18.52
#